data_AF-A0A928CAH3-F1
#
_entry.id   AF-A0A928CAH3-F1
#
_cell.length_a   1.000
_cell.length_b   1.000
_cell.length_c   1.000
_cell.angle_alpha   90.00
_cell.angle_beta   90.00
_cell.angle_gamma   90.00
#
_symmetry.space_group_name_H-M   'P 1'
#
loop_
_entity.id
_entity.type
_entity.pdbx_description
1 polymer ?
#
loop_
_entity_poly.entity_id
_entity_poly.type
_entity_poly.pdbx_seq_one_letter_code
_entity_poly.pdbx_strand_id
1 'polypeptide(L)'
;MNNHEENKKGIVLNRMYTGSYLSTNLGHEVINMFQADNDKHDNGKHYLYLNAKGNFSDSGKKVSTMLLVRHIEKNKVEVVGMAKNLKYVESAFCTLPRDIARVNEDVRKDQLGLQIRYGGVSIEKIFGTQGQQSVYVSYWVDPKDFYRPKFGNRLIIEFTGKSETYLVTSDESRENESCDNGNNIKTIKLNENFASTSLHQFILDDDSVNKLEDICNHDDNLKGDKENFWECKSEKIDLPKDFEEREISLFDICQLQKDENKFSNALSYFMQKYPKLWIKFLEEYFEKKYSFGEIISVSREENAKVDGKDNTGGRIDLLIRTENSYIIIENKIDSDIIVEGNITQLQRYYNYVECLKKEEQNRLNRYEEKLKDKYDKRKKQYNGLSDIAQQKKGGWAERWKNDIVILEKKLEVTKSNIEKLKSREVIGVVLYPDYNKPDEVLLKIDDVNKYNKLPYSKIYNWLKDNAKDTLSNDANFKAFYNAMKQHTFKYRSESLYEEMKEIFFSRIKELSIMK
;
A
#
# COMPACT_ATOMS: atom_id res chain seq x y z
N MET A 1 13.14 49.21 -11.09
CA MET A 1 11.80 48.85 -11.58
C MET A 1 11.93 48.52 -13.05
N ASN A 2 12.00 47.23 -13.41
CA ASN A 2 12.10 46.79 -14.80
C ASN A 2 10.78 46.15 -15.22
N ASN A 3 10.14 46.77 -16.22
CA ASN A 3 8.93 46.32 -16.91
C ASN A 3 9.22 45.07 -17.78
N HIS A 4 9.39 43.91 -17.14
CA HIS A 4 9.39 42.59 -17.81
C HIS A 4 8.35 41.64 -17.19
N GLU A 5 7.20 42.17 -16.78
CA GLU A 5 5.99 41.35 -16.55
C GLU A 5 5.29 41.13 -17.90
N GLU A 6 5.94 40.42 -18.83
CA GLU A 6 5.19 39.76 -19.90
C GLU A 6 4.20 38.78 -19.28
N ASN A 7 2.96 38.74 -19.80
CA ASN A 7 1.83 37.92 -19.33
C ASN A 7 2.24 36.46 -19.02
N LYS A 8 2.66 36.19 -17.78
CA LYS A 8 2.92 34.82 -17.32
C LYS A 8 1.59 34.11 -17.12
N LYS A 9 1.26 33.21 -18.05
CA LYS A 9 0.06 32.37 -17.96
C LYS A 9 0.36 30.88 -18.02
N GLY A 10 1.60 30.50 -18.35
CA GLY A 10 1.94 29.10 -18.49
C GLY A 10 1.87 28.31 -17.19
N ILE A 11 1.65 27.00 -17.31
CA ILE A 11 1.66 26.06 -16.19
C ILE A 11 2.77 25.04 -16.43
N VAL A 12 3.57 24.73 -15.43
CA VAL A 12 4.54 23.63 -15.49
C VAL A 12 4.09 22.47 -14.63
N LEU A 13 4.04 21.29 -15.23
CA LEU A 13 3.85 20.04 -14.51
C LEU A 13 5.22 19.53 -14.09
N ASN A 14 5.45 19.42 -12.78
CA ASN A 14 6.69 18.93 -12.21
C ASN A 14 6.46 17.56 -11.58
N ARG A 15 7.14 16.54 -12.10
CA ARG A 15 6.90 15.17 -11.67
C ARG A 15 7.60 14.89 -10.35
N MET A 16 6.80 14.51 -9.38
CA MET A 16 7.19 14.07 -8.06
C MET A 16 7.28 12.54 -8.05
N TYR A 17 8.12 12.02 -7.15
CA TYR A 17 8.18 10.60 -6.84
C TYR A 17 8.62 9.71 -8.02
N THR A 18 9.61 10.15 -8.80
CA THR A 18 10.00 9.49 -10.07
C THR A 18 11.38 8.81 -10.04
N GLY A 19 11.49 7.61 -10.64
CA GLY A 19 12.74 6.83 -10.72
C GLY A 19 12.96 5.90 -9.53
N SER A 20 14.21 5.48 -9.27
CA SER A 20 14.61 4.71 -8.06
C SER A 20 14.45 5.48 -6.72
N TYR A 21 13.67 6.55 -6.77
CA TYR A 21 13.19 7.43 -5.72
C TYR A 21 12.62 6.71 -4.49
N LEU A 22 12.14 5.48 -4.65
CA LEU A 22 11.60 4.68 -3.55
C LEU A 22 12.59 3.63 -2.99
N SER A 23 13.82 3.53 -3.50
CA SER A 23 14.73 2.44 -3.12
C SER A 23 16.07 2.85 -2.50
N THR A 24 16.61 4.06 -2.77
CA THR A 24 18.00 4.35 -2.32
C THR A 24 18.41 5.81 -2.05
N ASN A 25 17.79 6.86 -2.63
CA ASN A 25 18.26 8.25 -2.47
C ASN A 25 17.12 9.26 -2.25
N LEU A 26 17.37 10.30 -1.45
CA LEU A 26 16.48 11.44 -1.28
C LEU A 26 16.45 12.29 -2.57
N GLY A 27 15.34 12.20 -3.33
CA GLY A 27 15.16 13.01 -4.54
C GLY A 27 15.08 14.50 -4.24
N HIS A 28 15.67 15.33 -5.11
CA HIS A 28 15.73 16.79 -4.93
C HIS A 28 14.34 17.44 -4.91
N GLU A 29 13.35 16.83 -5.56
CA GLU A 29 11.97 17.33 -5.62
C GLU A 29 11.28 17.34 -4.26
N VAL A 30 11.77 16.59 -3.27
CA VAL A 30 11.14 16.53 -1.93
C VAL A 30 11.02 17.92 -1.30
N ILE A 31 11.96 18.82 -1.60
CA ILE A 31 11.95 20.19 -1.08
C ILE A 31 10.73 20.98 -1.55
N ASN A 32 10.12 20.59 -2.67
CA ASN A 32 8.95 21.27 -3.24
C ASN A 32 7.71 21.14 -2.34
N MET A 33 7.71 20.19 -1.40
CA MET A 33 6.59 19.91 -0.50
C MET A 33 6.68 20.63 0.84
N PHE A 34 7.84 21.21 1.18
CA PHE A 34 8.13 21.71 2.53
C PHE A 34 8.61 23.15 2.50
N GLN A 35 8.14 23.91 3.48
CA GLN A 35 8.59 25.27 3.72
C GLN A 35 10.01 25.26 4.30
N ALA A 36 10.88 26.11 3.80
CA ALA A 36 12.20 26.31 4.40
C ALA A 36 12.11 27.04 5.74
N ASP A 37 13.17 26.93 6.54
CA ASP A 37 13.30 27.63 7.80
C ASP A 37 13.23 29.16 7.59
N ASN A 38 12.79 29.88 8.63
CA ASN A 38 12.84 31.34 8.61
C ASN A 38 14.30 31.79 8.61
N ASP A 39 14.66 32.68 7.68
CA ASP A 39 15.79 33.58 7.91
C ASP A 39 15.30 34.79 8.70
N LYS A 40 16.21 35.54 9.35
CA LYS A 40 15.89 36.73 10.18
C LYS A 40 15.10 37.83 9.45
N HIS A 41 14.91 37.70 8.14
CA HIS A 41 14.30 38.69 7.27
C HIS A 41 13.13 38.15 6.42
N ASP A 42 12.71 36.90 6.57
CA ASP A 42 11.60 36.34 5.80
C ASP A 42 10.83 35.24 6.55
N ASN A 43 9.52 35.18 6.36
CA ASN A 43 8.59 34.23 6.99
C ASN A 43 8.71 32.80 6.44
N GLY A 44 9.92 32.37 6.03
CA GLY A 44 10.22 31.07 5.43
C GLY A 44 9.55 30.89 4.07
N LYS A 45 10.32 30.74 3.00
CA LYS A 45 9.78 30.58 1.64
C LYS A 45 9.54 29.11 1.29
N HIS A 46 8.66 28.85 0.32
CA HIS A 46 8.62 27.57 -0.39
C HIS A 46 9.54 27.66 -1.59
N TYR A 47 10.66 26.94 -1.54
CA TYR A 47 11.58 26.85 -2.67
C TYR A 47 11.22 25.64 -3.55
N LEU A 48 11.27 25.84 -4.86
CA LEU A 48 10.83 24.83 -5.83
C LEU A 48 11.98 24.47 -6.77
N TYR A 49 12.34 23.19 -6.75
CA TYR A 49 13.22 22.52 -7.68
C TYR A 49 12.45 22.02 -8.92
N LEU A 50 12.84 22.48 -10.11
CA LEU A 50 12.30 22.00 -11.38
C LEU A 50 13.28 21.11 -12.15
N ASN A 51 14.58 21.42 -12.09
CA ASN A 51 15.60 20.67 -12.81
C ASN A 51 16.98 20.76 -12.13
N ALA A 52 17.84 19.81 -12.47
CA ALA A 52 19.17 19.64 -11.86
C ALA A 52 20.18 20.75 -12.19
N LYS A 53 19.84 21.68 -13.07
CA LYS A 53 20.72 22.78 -13.49
C LYS A 53 20.27 24.14 -12.95
N GLY A 54 19.10 24.20 -12.31
CA GLY A 54 18.50 25.41 -11.77
C GLY A 54 18.06 26.42 -12.81
N ASN A 55 18.27 26.17 -14.10
CA ASN A 55 18.14 27.19 -15.14
C ASN A 55 16.85 27.09 -15.94
N PHE A 56 16.45 28.23 -16.52
CA PHE A 56 15.25 28.33 -17.33
C PHE A 56 15.52 28.24 -18.83
N SER A 57 14.75 27.40 -19.51
CA SER A 57 14.38 27.63 -20.91
C SER A 57 13.45 28.84 -20.99
N ASP A 58 13.26 29.43 -22.17
CA ASP A 58 12.30 30.54 -22.33
C ASP A 58 10.87 30.14 -21.94
N SER A 59 10.53 28.85 -21.98
CA SER A 59 9.26 28.32 -21.45
C SER A 59 9.14 28.49 -19.94
N GLY A 60 10.22 28.30 -19.17
CA GLY A 60 10.23 28.52 -17.72
C GLY A 60 10.00 29.99 -17.33
N LYS A 61 10.34 30.93 -18.22
CA LYS A 61 10.09 32.36 -18.02
C LYS A 61 8.61 32.76 -18.19
N LYS A 62 7.81 31.87 -18.79
CA LYS A 62 6.40 32.14 -19.13
C LYS A 62 5.41 31.52 -18.14
N VAL A 63 5.88 30.72 -17.18
CA VAL A 63 5.00 30.05 -16.22
C VAL A 63 4.76 30.87 -14.96
N SER A 64 3.50 30.90 -14.50
CA SER A 64 3.07 31.52 -13.25
C SER A 64 2.69 30.50 -12.18
N THR A 65 2.44 29.25 -12.58
CA THR A 65 1.97 28.16 -11.71
C THR A 65 2.75 26.87 -11.96
N MET A 66 3.07 26.16 -10.88
CA MET A 66 3.65 24.81 -10.91
C MET A 66 2.67 23.84 -10.29
N LEU A 67 2.30 22.79 -11.03
CA LEU A 67 1.59 21.64 -10.50
C LEU A 67 2.60 20.53 -10.20
N LEU A 68 2.63 20.09 -8.95
CA LEU A 68 3.40 18.92 -8.53
C LEU A 68 2.54 17.70 -8.84
N VAL A 69 3.04 16.78 -9.66
CA VAL A 69 2.25 15.65 -10.19
C VAL A 69 2.95 14.32 -10.00
N ARG A 70 2.20 13.24 -9.75
CA ARG A 70 2.72 11.86 -9.75
C ARG A 70 2.18 11.07 -10.93
N HIS A 71 2.99 10.18 -11.46
CA HIS A 71 2.53 9.25 -12.49
C HIS A 71 1.57 8.21 -11.89
N ILE A 72 0.43 7.97 -12.54
CA ILE A 72 -0.50 6.89 -12.16
C ILE A 72 -0.43 5.79 -13.21
N GLU A 73 -0.76 6.13 -14.45
CA GLU A 73 -0.80 5.21 -15.59
C GLU A 73 -0.45 5.93 -16.88
N LYS A 74 -0.46 5.19 -18.00
CA LYS A 74 -0.11 5.76 -19.31
C LYS A 74 -0.97 7.00 -19.59
N ASN A 75 -0.30 8.12 -19.85
CA ASN A 75 -0.94 9.42 -20.15
C ASN A 75 -1.81 9.98 -19.01
N LYS A 76 -1.65 9.53 -17.76
CA LYS A 76 -2.37 10.10 -16.62
C LYS A 76 -1.46 10.39 -15.45
N VAL A 77 -1.65 11.58 -14.89
CA VAL A 77 -0.96 12.03 -13.69
C VAL A 77 -1.96 12.54 -12.66
N GLU A 78 -1.62 12.41 -11.39
CA GLU A 78 -2.39 12.97 -10.28
C GLU A 78 -1.63 14.13 -9.67
N VAL A 79 -2.34 15.23 -9.45
CA VAL A 79 -1.80 16.43 -8.83
C VAL A 79 -1.73 16.20 -7.32
N VAL A 80 -0.55 16.42 -6.75
CA VAL A 80 -0.24 16.23 -5.33
C VAL A 80 0.11 17.53 -4.61
N GLY A 81 0.29 18.62 -5.37
CA GLY A 81 0.57 19.95 -4.84
C GLY A 81 0.52 21.00 -5.94
N MET A 82 0.41 22.26 -5.55
CA MET A 82 0.37 23.41 -6.45
C MET A 82 1.09 24.59 -5.80
N ALA A 83 1.89 25.28 -6.60
CA ALA A 83 2.50 26.55 -6.24
C ALA A 83 2.09 27.63 -7.24
N LYS A 84 1.46 28.69 -6.74
CA LYS A 84 1.01 29.85 -7.54
C LYS A 84 1.97 31.03 -7.38
N ASN A 85 1.83 32.02 -8.26
CA ASN A 85 2.58 33.27 -8.19
C ASN A 85 4.09 33.03 -8.19
N LEU A 86 4.55 32.11 -9.05
CA LEU A 86 5.94 31.70 -9.15
C LEU A 86 6.89 32.90 -9.34
N LYS A 87 7.80 33.08 -8.39
CA LYS A 87 8.89 34.03 -8.48
C LYS A 87 10.19 33.29 -8.76
N TYR A 88 11.03 33.88 -9.61
CA TYR A 88 12.32 33.30 -9.93
C TYR A 88 13.31 33.53 -8.80
N VAL A 89 14.17 32.54 -8.58
CA VAL A 89 15.40 32.78 -7.85
C VAL A 89 16.34 33.55 -8.79
N GLU A 90 16.99 34.62 -8.31
CA GLU A 90 17.77 35.52 -9.17
C GLU A 90 18.90 34.81 -9.95
N SER A 91 19.44 33.71 -9.42
CA SER A 91 20.48 32.92 -10.10
C SER A 91 19.97 31.93 -11.14
N ALA A 92 18.65 31.76 -11.29
CA ALA A 92 18.04 30.79 -12.20
C ALA A 92 18.00 31.25 -13.68
N PHE A 93 18.48 32.45 -13.99
CA PHE A 93 18.55 33.00 -15.36
C PHE A 93 19.73 32.48 -16.20
N CYS A 94 20.67 31.72 -15.63
CA CYS A 94 21.89 31.34 -16.34
C CYS A 94 21.67 30.18 -17.34
N THR A 95 21.61 30.49 -18.64
CA THR A 95 21.78 29.48 -19.69
C THR A 95 23.17 28.89 -19.55
N LEU A 96 23.31 27.64 -19.08
CA LEU A 96 24.64 27.04 -18.92
C LEU A 96 25.22 26.72 -20.31
N PRO A 97 26.34 27.33 -20.73
CA PRO A 97 27.07 26.88 -21.91
C PRO A 97 27.59 25.45 -21.69
N ARG A 98 27.98 24.77 -22.79
CA ARG A 98 28.49 23.39 -22.72
C ARG A 98 29.75 23.25 -21.84
N ASP A 99 30.48 24.33 -21.59
CA ASP A 99 31.56 24.39 -20.60
C ASP A 99 31.02 24.65 -19.19
N ILE A 100 30.71 23.54 -18.53
CA ILE A 100 29.95 23.41 -17.28
C ILE A 100 30.72 23.94 -16.04
N ALA A 101 32.05 24.12 -16.12
CA ALA A 101 32.88 24.33 -14.93
C ALA A 101 32.78 25.74 -14.31
N ARG A 102 32.84 26.82 -15.11
CA ARG A 102 32.85 28.20 -14.59
C ARG A 102 31.47 28.73 -14.21
N VAL A 103 30.44 28.43 -15.00
CA VAL A 103 29.08 28.94 -14.75
C VAL A 103 28.41 28.23 -13.56
N ASN A 104 28.83 26.99 -13.26
CA ASN A 104 28.41 26.32 -12.02
C ASN A 104 28.90 27.04 -10.77
N GLU A 105 30.08 27.70 -10.76
CA GLU A 105 30.58 28.34 -9.55
C GLU A 105 29.79 29.58 -9.16
N ASP A 106 29.39 30.42 -10.12
CA ASP A 106 28.68 31.67 -9.82
C ASP A 106 27.21 31.42 -9.48
N VAL A 107 26.52 30.55 -10.24
CA VAL A 107 25.16 30.09 -9.89
C VAL A 107 25.16 29.42 -8.52
N ARG A 108 26.19 28.62 -8.21
CA ARG A 108 26.34 27.98 -6.90
C ARG A 108 26.61 29.00 -5.80
N LYS A 109 27.44 30.03 -6.01
CA LYS A 109 27.69 31.10 -5.01
C LYS A 109 26.42 31.88 -4.70
N ASP A 110 25.63 32.22 -5.70
CA ASP A 110 24.37 32.94 -5.49
C ASP A 110 23.35 32.08 -4.74
N GLN A 111 23.26 30.79 -5.10
CA GLN A 111 22.40 29.82 -4.41
C GLN A 111 22.87 29.54 -2.97
N LEU A 112 24.19 29.47 -2.75
CA LEU A 112 24.82 29.43 -1.42
C LEU A 112 24.46 30.67 -0.59
N GLY A 113 24.38 31.83 -1.24
CA GLY A 113 23.99 33.10 -0.63
C GLY A 113 22.56 33.11 -0.09
N LEU A 114 21.67 32.26 -0.60
CA LEU A 114 20.28 32.13 -0.13
C LEU A 114 20.17 31.45 1.25
N GLN A 115 21.23 30.80 1.71
CA GLN A 115 21.29 30.12 3.02
C GLN A 115 20.07 29.23 3.36
N ILE A 116 19.51 28.55 2.36
CA ILE A 116 18.30 27.74 2.50
C ILE A 116 18.55 26.59 3.49
N ARG A 117 17.66 26.46 4.46
CA ARG A 117 17.72 25.45 5.52
C ARG A 117 16.38 24.78 5.74
N TYR A 118 16.44 23.55 6.21
CA TYR A 118 15.32 22.77 6.68
C TYR A 118 15.69 22.11 8.00
N GLY A 119 14.93 22.36 9.07
CA GLY A 119 15.22 21.83 10.40
C GLY A 119 16.62 22.22 10.90
N GLY A 120 17.12 23.39 10.52
CA GLY A 120 18.44 23.92 10.87
C GLY A 120 19.63 23.31 10.08
N VAL A 121 19.37 22.44 9.10
CA VAL A 121 20.39 21.85 8.21
C VAL A 121 20.33 22.54 6.85
N SER A 122 21.49 22.93 6.29
CA SER A 122 21.52 23.57 4.98
C SER A 122 21.16 22.60 3.87
N ILE A 123 20.47 23.10 2.82
CA ILE A 123 20.06 22.30 1.67
C ILE A 123 21.24 21.53 1.03
N GLU A 124 22.43 22.14 0.99
CA GLU A 124 23.64 21.48 0.50
C GLU A 124 24.05 20.26 1.32
N LYS A 125 23.93 20.33 2.65
CA LYS A 125 24.30 19.23 3.53
C LYS A 125 23.31 18.08 3.39
N ILE A 126 22.02 18.40 3.22
CA ILE A 126 20.94 17.43 3.02
C ILE A 126 21.26 16.50 1.84
N PHE A 127 21.61 17.09 0.69
CA PHE A 127 21.83 16.34 -0.56
C PHE A 127 23.30 15.97 -0.83
N GLY A 128 24.26 16.54 -0.08
CA GLY A 128 25.66 16.11 -0.05
C GLY A 128 26.48 16.43 -1.30
N THR A 129 27.81 16.28 -1.17
CA THR A 129 28.83 16.56 -2.21
C THR A 129 29.45 15.30 -2.84
N GLN A 130 29.01 14.11 -2.45
CA GLN A 130 29.55 12.85 -3.01
C GLN A 130 28.83 12.49 -4.31
N GLY A 131 29.31 13.06 -5.42
CA GLY A 131 29.04 12.59 -6.79
C GLY A 131 27.65 12.86 -7.36
N GLN A 132 26.70 13.39 -6.60
CA GLN A 132 25.39 13.82 -7.10
C GLN A 132 25.34 15.33 -7.35
N GLN A 133 24.56 15.69 -8.36
CA GLN A 133 24.43 17.04 -8.92
C GLN A 133 24.05 18.04 -7.83
N SER A 134 24.72 19.20 -7.78
CA SER A 134 24.31 20.31 -6.90
C SER A 134 22.80 20.55 -6.98
N VAL A 135 22.13 20.74 -5.85
CA VAL A 135 20.71 21.11 -5.83
C VAL A 135 20.57 22.58 -6.11
N TYR A 136 19.87 22.91 -7.19
CA TYR A 136 19.58 24.28 -7.57
C TYR A 136 18.08 24.52 -7.53
N VAL A 137 17.64 25.48 -6.71
CA VAL A 137 16.23 25.89 -6.67
C VAL A 137 15.94 26.81 -7.84
N SER A 138 14.82 26.58 -8.52
CA SER A 138 14.42 27.32 -9.71
C SER A 138 13.49 28.49 -9.33
N TYR A 139 12.47 28.20 -8.51
CA TYR A 139 11.47 29.19 -8.10
C TYR A 139 11.38 29.28 -6.59
N TRP A 140 10.69 30.32 -6.13
CA TRP A 140 10.15 30.38 -4.80
C TRP A 140 8.74 31.00 -4.82
N VAL A 141 7.95 30.67 -3.80
CA VAL A 141 6.62 31.26 -3.56
C VAL A 141 6.48 31.61 -2.08
N ASP A 142 5.57 32.54 -1.79
CA ASP A 142 5.20 32.83 -0.41
C ASP A 142 4.39 31.64 0.17
N PRO A 143 4.46 31.35 1.48
CA PRO A 143 3.74 30.23 2.11
C PRO A 143 2.25 30.13 1.78
N LYS A 144 1.59 31.28 1.62
CA LYS A 144 0.17 31.41 1.28
C LYS A 144 -0.17 31.00 -0.16
N ASP A 145 0.84 30.88 -1.02
CA ASP A 145 0.72 30.57 -2.44
C ASP A 145 1.05 29.09 -2.73
N PHE A 146 1.27 28.28 -1.69
CA PHE A 146 1.48 26.84 -1.78
C PHE A 146 0.27 26.07 -1.25
N TYR A 147 -0.18 25.09 -2.03
CA TYR A 147 -1.40 24.33 -1.77
C TYR A 147 -1.15 22.84 -1.96
N ARG A 148 -1.88 22.03 -1.19
CA ARG A 148 -2.00 20.59 -1.43
C ARG A 148 -3.47 20.20 -1.54
N PRO A 149 -3.82 19.15 -2.30
CA PRO A 149 -5.19 18.64 -2.29
C PRO A 149 -5.59 18.24 -0.87
N LYS A 150 -6.81 18.60 -0.45
CA LYS A 150 -7.37 18.10 0.82
C LYS A 150 -7.41 16.57 0.76
N PHE A 151 -7.17 15.93 1.90
CA PHE A 151 -7.26 14.48 1.98
C PHE A 151 -8.66 13.98 1.58
N GLY A 152 -8.71 13.04 0.63
CA GLY A 152 -9.93 12.57 -0.01
C GLY A 152 -10.28 13.27 -1.32
N ASN A 153 -9.60 14.35 -1.69
CA ASN A 153 -9.76 14.95 -3.01
C ASN A 153 -8.65 14.45 -3.94
N ARG A 154 -9.01 14.09 -5.18
CA ARG A 154 -8.07 13.65 -6.21
C ARG A 154 -8.25 14.50 -7.45
N LEU A 155 -7.13 15.00 -7.96
CA LEU A 155 -7.10 15.82 -9.17
C LEU A 155 -6.28 15.06 -10.21
N ILE A 156 -6.91 14.66 -11.30
CA ILE A 156 -6.31 13.84 -12.36
C ILE A 156 -6.20 14.67 -13.63
N ILE A 157 -5.04 14.61 -14.28
CA ILE A 157 -4.81 15.17 -15.62
C ILE A 157 -4.59 14.00 -16.57
N GLU A 158 -5.42 13.93 -17.60
CA GLU A 158 -5.38 12.94 -18.67
C GLU A 158 -4.96 13.59 -19.99
N PHE A 159 -3.98 13.00 -20.67
CA PHE A 159 -3.46 13.49 -21.95
C PHE A 159 -4.03 12.67 -23.12
N THR A 160 -4.79 13.32 -23.99
CA THR A 160 -5.43 12.69 -25.17
C THR A 160 -4.53 12.71 -26.41
N GLY A 161 -3.50 13.57 -26.43
CA GLY A 161 -2.56 13.71 -27.55
C GLY A 161 -3.10 14.60 -28.68
N LYS A 162 -2.20 15.13 -29.50
CA LYS A 162 -2.54 16.09 -30.59
C LYS A 162 -3.07 15.46 -31.88
N SER A 163 -3.19 14.13 -31.94
CA SER A 163 -3.50 13.38 -33.18
C SER A 163 -4.90 12.78 -33.24
N GLU A 164 -5.79 13.02 -32.29
CA GLU A 164 -7.19 12.62 -32.42
C GLU A 164 -7.97 13.64 -33.25
N THR A 165 -7.69 13.64 -34.55
CA THR A 165 -8.62 14.16 -35.56
C THR A 165 -9.86 13.26 -35.54
N TYR A 166 -10.98 13.79 -35.02
CA TYR A 166 -12.36 13.33 -35.22
C TYR A 166 -12.58 11.81 -35.39
N LEU A 167 -12.86 11.12 -34.27
CA LEU A 167 -13.99 10.21 -34.24
C LEU A 167 -14.99 10.78 -33.24
N VAL A 168 -15.95 11.54 -33.75
CA VAL A 168 -17.22 11.77 -33.06
C VAL A 168 -17.87 10.40 -32.92
N THR A 169 -17.61 9.73 -31.80
CA THR A 169 -18.66 8.92 -31.20
C THR A 169 -19.42 9.90 -30.33
N SER A 170 -20.67 10.12 -30.71
CA SER A 170 -21.64 10.91 -29.98
C SER A 170 -21.80 10.36 -28.57
N ASP A 171 -21.04 10.90 -27.63
CA ASP A 171 -21.33 10.89 -26.20
C ASP A 171 -21.00 12.28 -25.64
N GLU A 172 -21.54 13.31 -26.31
CA GLU A 172 -21.82 14.61 -25.69
C GLU A 172 -22.95 14.42 -24.68
N SER A 173 -22.62 13.87 -23.51
CA SER A 173 -23.34 14.05 -22.24
C SER A 173 -22.84 13.03 -21.25
N ARG A 174 -21.73 13.38 -20.59
CA ARG A 174 -21.42 12.99 -19.21
C ARG A 174 -20.17 13.76 -18.81
N GLU A 175 -20.40 15.01 -18.38
CA GLU A 175 -19.64 15.56 -17.26
C GLU A 175 -19.83 14.59 -16.10
N ASN A 176 -19.07 13.50 -16.11
CA ASN A 176 -19.03 12.58 -15.00
C ASN A 176 -18.16 13.26 -13.96
N GLU A 177 -18.80 14.08 -13.13
CA GLU A 177 -18.59 13.98 -11.69
C GLU A 177 -18.87 12.53 -11.28
N SER A 178 -17.98 11.60 -11.66
CA SER A 178 -18.01 10.27 -11.08
C SER A 178 -17.51 10.46 -9.67
N CYS A 179 -18.46 10.53 -8.74
CA CYS A 179 -18.26 10.32 -7.32
C CYS A 179 -17.76 8.89 -7.12
N ASP A 180 -16.50 8.68 -7.49
CA ASP A 180 -15.77 7.47 -7.18
C ASP A 180 -15.43 7.54 -5.68
N ASN A 181 -16.11 6.70 -4.90
CA ASN A 181 -15.63 6.27 -3.60
C ASN A 181 -15.51 7.33 -2.49
N GLY A 182 -16.46 8.27 -2.35
CA GLY A 182 -16.42 9.30 -1.29
C GLY A 182 -15.14 10.14 -1.28
N ASN A 183 -14.40 10.08 -2.38
CA ASN A 183 -13.33 10.96 -2.76
C ASN A 183 -13.90 11.91 -3.81
N ASN A 184 -13.69 13.21 -3.67
CA ASN A 184 -14.02 14.09 -4.79
C ASN A 184 -12.92 13.93 -5.83
N ILE A 185 -13.21 13.25 -6.93
CA ILE A 185 -12.30 13.12 -8.06
C ILE A 185 -12.69 14.14 -9.13
N LYS A 186 -11.74 14.98 -9.54
CA LYS A 186 -11.89 15.86 -10.69
C LYS A 186 -10.84 15.50 -11.73
N THR A 187 -11.29 15.21 -12.94
CA THR A 187 -10.42 14.83 -14.07
C THR A 187 -10.46 15.92 -15.15
N ILE A 188 -9.29 16.39 -15.56
CA ILE A 188 -9.13 17.28 -16.72
C ILE A 188 -8.48 16.51 -17.87
N LYS A 189 -9.03 16.69 -19.07
CA LYS A 189 -8.45 16.19 -20.31
C LYS A 189 -7.71 17.30 -21.03
N LEU A 190 -6.45 17.05 -21.38
CA LEU A 190 -5.60 17.97 -22.14
C LEU A 190 -5.26 17.39 -23.51
N ASN A 191 -5.45 18.21 -24.55
CA ASN A 191 -5.08 17.90 -25.92
C ASN A 191 -3.57 18.14 -26.15
N GLU A 192 -2.76 17.56 -25.28
CA GLU A 192 -1.31 17.69 -25.28
C GLU A 192 -0.67 16.30 -25.31
N ASN A 193 0.52 16.19 -25.90
CA ASN A 193 1.26 14.93 -25.87
C ASN A 193 1.89 14.75 -24.49
N PHE A 194 1.74 13.57 -23.90
CA PHE A 194 2.36 13.27 -22.62
C PHE A 194 3.89 13.12 -22.77
N ALA A 195 4.66 13.95 -22.06
CA ALA A 195 6.12 13.93 -22.13
C ALA A 195 6.75 12.77 -21.33
N SER A 196 6.50 11.52 -21.71
CA SER A 196 6.78 10.31 -20.90
C SER A 196 8.19 10.22 -20.29
N THR A 197 9.23 10.72 -20.97
CA THR A 197 10.63 10.65 -20.53
C THR A 197 11.13 11.86 -19.74
N SER A 198 10.39 12.96 -19.71
CA SER A 198 10.81 14.20 -19.03
C SER A 198 10.28 14.26 -17.60
N LEU A 199 11.08 14.81 -16.67
CA LEU A 199 10.62 15.08 -15.30
C LEU A 199 9.69 16.29 -15.21
N HIS A 200 9.65 17.13 -16.23
CA HIS A 200 8.73 18.27 -16.28
C HIS A 200 8.14 18.47 -17.67
N GLN A 201 6.95 19.08 -17.72
CA GLN A 201 6.25 19.41 -18.95
C GLN A 201 5.64 20.81 -18.84
N PHE A 202 6.02 21.70 -19.76
CA PHE A 202 5.44 23.04 -19.86
C PHE A 202 4.15 22.98 -20.68
N ILE A 203 3.08 23.56 -20.15
CA ILE A 203 1.80 23.77 -20.81
C ILE A 203 1.66 25.27 -21.04
N LEU A 204 1.78 25.67 -22.30
CA LEU A 204 1.78 27.09 -22.72
C LEU A 204 0.68 27.40 -23.73
N ASP A 205 -0.04 26.37 -24.20
CA ASP A 205 -1.20 26.52 -25.07
C ASP A 205 -2.37 27.09 -24.27
N ASP A 206 -2.99 28.16 -24.76
CA ASP A 206 -4.01 28.91 -24.01
C ASP A 206 -5.23 28.05 -23.65
N ASP A 207 -5.68 27.15 -24.53
CA ASP A 207 -6.82 26.24 -24.24
C ASP A 207 -6.47 25.27 -23.11
N SER A 208 -5.29 24.64 -23.20
CA SER A 208 -4.80 23.72 -22.18
C SER A 208 -4.52 24.42 -20.85
N VAL A 209 -4.01 25.66 -20.88
CA VAL A 209 -3.82 26.50 -19.69
C VAL A 209 -5.16 26.83 -19.05
N ASN A 210 -6.14 27.33 -19.82
CA ASN A 210 -7.46 27.68 -19.30
C ASN A 210 -8.14 26.48 -18.63
N LYS A 211 -8.08 25.29 -19.26
CA LYS A 211 -8.59 24.04 -18.64
C LYS A 211 -7.91 23.72 -17.32
N LEU A 212 -6.59 23.91 -17.23
CA LEU A 212 -5.85 23.70 -15.99
C LEU A 212 -6.11 24.80 -14.95
N GLU A 213 -6.40 26.04 -15.37
CA GLU A 213 -6.82 27.09 -14.45
C GLU A 213 -8.09 26.69 -13.69
N ASP A 214 -8.99 25.91 -14.29
CA ASP A 214 -10.19 25.40 -13.60
C ASP A 214 -9.90 24.47 -12.42
N ILE A 215 -8.77 23.73 -12.42
CA ILE A 215 -8.32 23.04 -11.20
C ILE A 215 -7.42 23.90 -10.33
N CYS A 216 -6.69 24.85 -10.91
CA CYS A 216 -5.83 25.73 -10.13
C CYS A 216 -6.66 26.74 -9.33
N ASN A 217 -7.87 27.07 -9.76
CA ASN A 217 -8.76 28.00 -9.07
C ASN A 217 -9.02 27.51 -7.64
N HIS A 218 -8.65 28.38 -6.71
CA HIS A 218 -8.83 28.22 -5.28
C HIS A 218 -9.66 29.43 -4.87
N ASP A 219 -10.93 29.21 -4.57
CA ASP A 219 -11.80 30.27 -4.08
C ASP A 219 -12.20 29.93 -2.64
N ASP A 220 -11.62 30.69 -1.71
CA ASP A 220 -11.92 30.62 -0.28
C ASP A 220 -13.38 31.01 0.04
N ASN A 221 -14.11 31.60 -0.92
CA ASN A 221 -15.50 32.03 -0.76
C ASN A 221 -16.53 31.05 -1.35
N LEU A 222 -16.11 29.94 -1.97
CA LEU A 222 -17.04 28.91 -2.45
C LEU A 222 -17.72 28.25 -1.24
N LYS A 223 -19.04 28.45 -1.13
CA LYS A 223 -19.87 27.90 -0.06
C LYS A 223 -20.09 26.40 -0.28
N GLY A 224 -19.18 25.59 0.23
CA GLY A 224 -19.36 24.15 0.38
C GLY A 224 -18.03 23.40 0.39
N ASP A 225 -17.81 22.55 1.40
CA ASP A 225 -16.60 21.73 1.55
C ASP A 225 -16.30 20.81 0.34
N LYS A 226 -17.27 20.62 -0.56
CA LYS A 226 -17.17 19.74 -1.73
C LYS A 226 -16.56 20.40 -2.97
N GLU A 227 -16.53 21.73 -3.07
CA GLU A 227 -16.02 22.42 -4.26
C GLU A 227 -14.58 22.92 -4.10
N ASN A 228 -14.10 23.15 -2.87
CA ASN A 228 -12.72 23.54 -2.65
C ASN A 228 -11.80 22.30 -2.48
N PHE A 229 -11.11 21.95 -3.57
CA PHE A 229 -10.21 20.80 -3.64
C PHE A 229 -8.92 20.97 -2.84
N TRP A 230 -8.56 22.20 -2.49
CA TRP A 230 -7.24 22.58 -2.00
C TRP A 230 -7.27 23.01 -0.53
N GLU A 231 -6.18 22.74 0.18
CA GLU A 231 -5.86 23.40 1.44
C GLU A 231 -4.52 24.12 1.32
N CYS A 232 -4.49 25.36 1.80
CA CYS A 232 -3.26 26.10 2.00
C CYS A 232 -2.54 25.49 3.20
N LYS A 233 -1.55 24.62 2.92
CA LYS A 233 -0.76 23.99 3.97
C LYS A 233 0.73 24.13 3.68
N SER A 234 1.33 25.08 4.39
CA SER A 234 2.76 25.31 4.39
C SER A 234 3.37 24.67 5.63
N GLU A 235 3.74 23.39 5.52
CA GLU A 235 4.40 22.69 6.63
C GLU A 235 5.90 23.01 6.64
N LYS A 236 6.37 23.54 7.78
CA LYS A 236 7.80 23.59 8.10
C LYS A 236 8.29 22.25 8.59
N ILE A 237 9.60 22.08 8.55
CA ILE A 237 10.26 20.94 9.15
C ILE A 237 10.54 21.23 10.62
N ASP A 238 9.55 20.96 11.44
CA ASP A 238 9.69 20.88 12.88
C ASP A 238 9.91 19.42 13.25
N LEU A 239 11.17 19.00 13.43
CA LEU A 239 11.49 17.66 13.91
C LEU A 239 10.83 17.46 15.28
N PRO A 240 9.89 16.50 15.44
CA PRO A 240 9.32 16.21 16.74
C PRO A 240 10.44 15.89 17.75
N LYS A 241 10.28 16.36 19.00
CA LYS A 241 11.24 16.03 20.08
C LYS A 241 11.44 14.52 20.24
N ASP A 242 10.39 13.76 19.97
CA ASP A 242 10.34 12.30 20.06
C ASP A 242 10.28 11.64 18.67
N PHE A 243 10.88 12.26 17.64
CA PHE A 243 10.97 11.61 16.32
C PHE A 243 11.84 10.36 16.44
N GLU A 244 11.22 9.20 16.64
CA GLU A 244 11.88 7.92 16.54
C GLU A 244 12.21 7.65 15.08
N GLU A 245 13.50 7.51 14.81
CA GLU A 245 13.94 7.14 13.48
C GLU A 245 13.48 5.72 13.21
N ARG A 246 12.72 5.55 12.14
CA ARG A 246 12.38 4.23 11.66
C ARG A 246 13.65 3.59 11.09
N GLU A 247 14.06 2.48 11.68
CA GLU A 247 15.12 1.64 11.09
C GLU A 247 14.66 1.11 9.73
N ILE A 248 15.47 1.37 8.68
CA ILE A 248 15.24 0.84 7.34
C ILE A 248 15.41 -0.68 7.40
N SER A 249 14.36 -1.40 7.02
CA SER A 249 14.32 -2.86 7.10
C SER A 249 14.43 -3.53 5.73
N LEU A 250 14.59 -4.85 5.68
CA LEU A 250 14.48 -5.60 4.42
C LEU A 250 13.11 -5.45 3.75
N PHE A 251 12.04 -5.17 4.52
CA PHE A 251 10.74 -4.83 3.93
C PHE A 251 10.86 -3.59 3.05
N ASP A 252 11.51 -2.56 3.56
CA ASP A 252 11.72 -1.30 2.85
C ASP A 252 12.64 -1.47 1.63
N ILE A 253 13.79 -2.12 1.83
CA ILE A 253 14.80 -2.32 0.77
C ILE A 253 14.23 -3.16 -0.38
N CYS A 254 13.48 -4.22 -0.07
CA CYS A 254 12.89 -5.10 -1.09
C CYS A 254 11.50 -4.65 -1.56
N GLN A 255 10.99 -3.54 -1.01
CA GLN A 255 9.64 -3.03 -1.24
C GLN A 255 8.54 -4.10 -1.08
N LEU A 256 8.74 -5.01 -0.11
CA LEU A 256 7.83 -6.14 0.17
C LEU A 256 6.40 -5.66 0.47
N GLN A 257 6.28 -4.45 1.02
CA GLN A 257 5.03 -3.80 1.39
C GLN A 257 4.18 -3.39 0.18
N LYS A 258 4.79 -3.18 -0.99
CA LYS A 258 4.08 -2.74 -2.21
C LYS A 258 3.58 -3.91 -3.08
N ASP A 259 3.85 -5.15 -2.68
CA ASP A 259 3.58 -6.35 -3.47
C ASP A 259 2.69 -7.32 -2.67
N GLU A 260 1.47 -7.52 -3.18
CA GLU A 260 0.42 -8.34 -2.56
C GLU A 260 0.87 -9.77 -2.24
N ASN A 261 1.62 -10.40 -3.14
CA ASN A 261 2.10 -11.77 -2.96
C ASN A 261 3.20 -11.85 -1.91
N LYS A 262 4.16 -10.94 -2.01
CA LYS A 262 5.27 -10.85 -1.05
C LYS A 262 4.78 -10.51 0.36
N PHE A 263 3.84 -9.57 0.46
CA PHE A 263 3.29 -9.18 1.76
C PHE A 263 2.50 -10.31 2.40
N SER A 264 1.77 -11.08 1.60
CA SER A 264 1.07 -12.27 2.08
C SER A 264 2.04 -13.37 2.51
N ASN A 265 3.20 -13.53 1.88
CA ASN A 265 4.25 -14.43 2.37
C ASN A 265 4.75 -14.02 3.76
N ALA A 266 4.91 -12.72 4.01
CA ALA A 266 5.26 -12.21 5.33
C ALA A 266 4.16 -12.50 6.36
N LEU A 267 2.89 -12.26 6.02
CA LEU A 267 1.74 -12.62 6.86
C LEU A 267 1.78 -14.11 7.24
N SER A 268 1.97 -15.00 6.26
CA SER A 268 2.07 -16.45 6.49
C SER A 268 3.19 -16.80 7.46
N TYR A 269 4.39 -16.25 7.23
CA TYR A 269 5.55 -16.49 8.09
C TYR A 269 5.27 -16.09 9.54
N PHE A 270 4.75 -14.89 9.77
CA PHE A 270 4.50 -14.41 11.14
C PHE A 270 3.29 -15.06 11.80
N MET A 271 2.29 -15.53 11.02
CA MET A 271 1.20 -16.36 11.53
C MET A 271 1.69 -17.72 12.02
N GLN A 272 2.65 -18.33 11.32
CA GLN A 272 3.27 -19.58 11.75
C GLN A 272 4.23 -19.39 12.93
N LYS A 273 4.96 -18.27 12.96
CA LYS A 273 5.90 -17.96 14.05
C LYS A 273 5.20 -17.58 15.35
N TYR A 274 4.08 -16.86 15.27
CA TYR A 274 3.33 -16.34 16.43
C TYR A 274 1.86 -16.80 16.46
N PRO A 275 1.57 -18.11 16.38
CA PRO A 275 0.21 -18.60 16.13
C PRO A 275 -0.79 -18.19 17.20
N LYS A 276 -0.39 -18.17 18.49
CA LYS A 276 -1.24 -17.75 19.60
C LYS A 276 -1.65 -16.27 19.52
N LEU A 277 -0.74 -15.41 19.05
CA LEU A 277 -1.01 -13.99 18.86
C LEU A 277 -2.10 -13.79 17.80
N TRP A 278 -1.98 -14.50 16.68
CA TRP A 278 -2.93 -14.38 15.57
C TRP A 278 -4.28 -15.04 15.85
N ILE A 279 -4.33 -16.16 16.58
CA ILE A 279 -5.59 -16.73 17.06
C ILE A 279 -6.32 -15.73 17.95
N LYS A 280 -5.61 -15.14 18.92
CA LYS A 280 -6.20 -14.13 19.81
C LYS A 280 -6.76 -12.93 19.01
N PHE A 281 -6.01 -12.45 18.02
CA PHE A 281 -6.49 -11.40 17.11
C PHE A 281 -7.78 -11.82 16.38
N LEU A 282 -7.79 -13.00 15.75
CA LEU A 282 -8.93 -13.47 14.96
C LEU A 282 -10.18 -13.65 15.85
N GLU A 283 -10.03 -14.24 17.04
CA GLU A 283 -11.15 -14.39 17.98
C GLU A 283 -11.72 -13.04 18.42
N GLU A 284 -10.87 -12.05 18.71
CA GLU A 284 -11.33 -10.71 19.08
C GLU A 284 -11.95 -9.94 17.91
N TYR A 285 -11.35 -10.02 16.72
CA TYR A 285 -11.87 -9.38 15.52
C TYR A 285 -13.26 -9.92 15.13
N PHE A 286 -13.48 -11.23 15.32
CA PHE A 286 -14.78 -11.86 15.11
C PHE A 286 -15.69 -11.83 16.35
N GLU A 287 -15.38 -11.00 17.35
CA GLU A 287 -16.19 -10.83 18.57
C GLU A 287 -16.52 -12.15 19.28
N LYS A 288 -15.57 -13.11 19.23
CA LYS A 288 -15.68 -14.47 19.77
C LYS A 288 -16.85 -15.29 19.19
N LYS A 289 -17.36 -14.91 18.01
CA LYS A 289 -18.31 -15.71 17.23
C LYS A 289 -17.75 -17.10 16.90
N TYR A 290 -16.44 -17.16 16.69
CA TYR A 290 -15.71 -18.37 16.33
C TYR A 290 -14.71 -18.75 17.42
N SER A 291 -14.57 -20.05 17.68
CA SER A 291 -13.51 -20.60 18.51
C SER A 291 -12.56 -21.36 17.61
N PHE A 292 -11.38 -20.80 17.35
CA PHE A 292 -10.48 -21.34 16.33
C PHE A 292 -9.62 -22.50 16.85
N GLY A 293 -9.33 -22.53 18.15
CA GLY A 293 -8.37 -23.49 18.73
C GLY A 293 -6.95 -23.16 18.27
N GLU A 294 -6.13 -24.18 18.02
CA GLU A 294 -4.76 -23.98 17.53
C GLU A 294 -4.67 -23.87 15.99
N ILE A 295 -3.71 -23.09 15.50
CA ILE A 295 -3.33 -23.10 14.08
C ILE A 295 -2.61 -24.42 13.78
N ILE A 296 -3.16 -25.20 12.86
CA ILE A 296 -2.56 -26.44 12.35
C ILE A 296 -1.57 -26.11 11.22
N SER A 297 -1.98 -25.24 10.29
CA SER A 297 -1.12 -24.83 9.17
C SER A 297 -1.55 -23.48 8.60
N VAL A 298 -0.59 -22.77 8.00
CA VAL A 298 -0.84 -21.60 7.16
C VAL A 298 -0.15 -21.85 5.83
N SER A 299 -0.91 -21.88 4.74
CA SER A 299 -0.36 -22.08 3.41
C SER A 299 -0.61 -20.89 2.49
N ARG A 300 0.27 -20.76 1.50
CA ARG A 300 0.30 -19.70 0.49
C ARG A 300 0.15 -20.34 -0.88
N GLU A 301 -0.47 -19.60 -1.78
CA GLU A 301 -0.57 -19.96 -3.20
C GLU A 301 -1.20 -21.36 -3.43
N GLU A 302 -2.13 -21.76 -2.57
CA GLU A 302 -2.83 -23.02 -2.73
C GLU A 302 -3.62 -23.01 -4.03
N ASN A 303 -3.34 -23.99 -4.89
CA ASN A 303 -3.95 -24.07 -6.19
C ASN A 303 -5.41 -24.54 -6.04
N ALA A 304 -6.36 -23.62 -6.19
CA ALA A 304 -7.77 -23.91 -6.06
C ALA A 304 -8.36 -24.54 -7.34
N LYS A 305 -7.66 -25.54 -7.90
CA LYS A 305 -8.17 -26.37 -8.99
C LYS A 305 -9.24 -27.32 -8.43
N VAL A 306 -10.45 -27.19 -8.97
CA VAL A 306 -11.54 -28.15 -8.75
C VAL A 306 -11.74 -28.89 -10.07
N ASP A 307 -11.66 -30.22 -10.04
CA ASP A 307 -12.00 -31.15 -11.14
C ASP A 307 -11.13 -31.15 -12.42
N GLY A 308 -9.81 -31.10 -12.31
CA GLY A 308 -8.90 -31.47 -13.41
C GLY A 308 -9.00 -30.63 -14.69
N LYS A 309 -9.74 -29.51 -14.68
CA LYS A 309 -9.73 -28.53 -15.75
C LYS A 309 -8.55 -27.59 -15.54
N ASP A 310 -7.54 -27.75 -16.38
CA ASP A 310 -6.19 -27.26 -16.10
C ASP A 310 -5.98 -25.73 -16.13
N ASN A 311 -6.97 -24.92 -16.52
CA ASN A 311 -6.73 -23.53 -16.88
C ASN A 311 -7.52 -22.46 -16.11
N THR A 312 -8.22 -22.77 -15.02
CA THR A 312 -9.10 -21.78 -14.34
C THR A 312 -9.01 -21.73 -12.80
N GLY A 313 -8.08 -22.47 -12.18
CA GLY A 313 -7.89 -22.47 -10.73
C GLY A 313 -7.05 -21.28 -10.27
N GLY A 314 -7.69 -20.25 -9.72
CA GLY A 314 -6.96 -19.16 -9.02
C GLY A 314 -6.12 -19.69 -7.86
N ARG A 315 -5.20 -18.86 -7.34
CA ARG A 315 -4.36 -19.21 -6.19
C ARG A 315 -4.89 -18.54 -4.94
N ILE A 316 -5.24 -19.32 -3.92
CA ILE A 316 -5.61 -18.75 -2.63
C ILE A 316 -4.40 -18.02 -2.08
N ASP A 317 -4.60 -16.76 -1.71
CA ASP A 317 -3.54 -16.02 -1.07
C ASP A 317 -3.12 -16.70 0.23
N LEU A 318 -4.00 -16.76 1.22
CA LEU A 318 -3.67 -17.32 2.52
C LEU A 318 -4.76 -18.29 2.93
N LEU A 319 -4.38 -19.55 3.17
CA LEU A 319 -5.25 -20.56 3.75
C LEU A 319 -4.77 -20.93 5.14
N ILE A 320 -5.54 -20.58 6.16
CA ILE A 320 -5.27 -20.94 7.55
C ILE A 320 -6.16 -22.11 7.92
N ARG A 321 -5.54 -23.21 8.31
CA ARG A 321 -6.23 -24.37 8.89
C ARG A 321 -6.06 -24.31 10.40
N THR A 322 -7.18 -24.28 11.11
CA THR A 322 -7.22 -24.35 12.57
C THR A 322 -7.86 -25.66 13.03
N GLU A 323 -7.95 -25.88 14.34
CA GLU A 323 -8.63 -27.06 14.87
C GLU A 323 -10.11 -27.11 14.48
N ASN A 324 -10.76 -25.95 14.42
CA ASN A 324 -12.22 -25.83 14.30
C ASN A 324 -12.68 -25.08 13.03
N SER A 325 -11.77 -24.52 12.24
CA SER A 325 -12.15 -23.74 11.05
C SER A 325 -11.08 -23.75 9.96
N TYR A 326 -11.52 -23.46 8.73
CA TYR A 326 -10.67 -23.01 7.63
C TYR A 326 -10.92 -21.53 7.39
N ILE A 327 -9.86 -20.73 7.32
CA ILE A 327 -9.94 -19.31 7.04
C ILE A 327 -9.24 -19.05 5.71
N ILE A 328 -9.98 -18.54 4.75
CA ILE A 328 -9.49 -18.14 3.43
C ILE A 328 -9.32 -16.63 3.50
N ILE A 329 -8.10 -16.13 3.36
CA ILE A 329 -7.81 -14.70 3.29
C ILE A 329 -7.34 -14.40 1.87
N GLU A 330 -8.07 -13.51 1.19
CA GLU A 330 -7.64 -12.88 -0.05
C GLU A 330 -7.09 -11.50 0.27
N ASN A 331 -5.81 -11.26 -0.04
CA ASN A 331 -5.18 -9.96 0.18
C ASN A 331 -5.40 -9.09 -1.06
N LYS A 332 -5.77 -7.82 -0.89
CA LYS A 332 -6.10 -6.91 -2.00
C LYS A 332 -5.46 -5.55 -1.77
N ILE A 333 -4.17 -5.45 -2.07
CA ILE A 333 -3.42 -4.19 -1.89
C ILE A 333 -3.65 -3.26 -3.06
N ASP A 334 -3.36 -3.74 -4.28
CA ASP A 334 -3.43 -2.97 -5.53
C ASP A 334 -4.32 -3.63 -6.59
N SER A 335 -4.76 -4.88 -6.38
CA SER A 335 -5.57 -5.62 -7.34
C SER A 335 -7.06 -5.63 -6.98
N ASP A 336 -7.92 -5.66 -8.00
CA ASP A 336 -9.36 -5.89 -7.86
C ASP A 336 -9.67 -7.39 -7.69
N ILE A 337 -10.86 -7.71 -7.16
CA ILE A 337 -11.35 -9.09 -7.11
C ILE A 337 -11.84 -9.51 -8.51
N ILE A 338 -11.29 -10.60 -9.02
CA ILE A 338 -11.61 -11.09 -10.37
C ILE A 338 -12.93 -11.86 -10.37
N VAL A 339 -13.81 -11.53 -11.32
CA VAL A 339 -15.04 -12.27 -11.65
C VAL A 339 -14.84 -12.97 -13.00
N GLU A 340 -14.93 -14.30 -13.02
CA GLU A 340 -14.85 -15.08 -14.27
C GLU A 340 -16.17 -15.83 -14.50
N GLY A 341 -16.96 -15.35 -15.46
CA GLY A 341 -18.31 -15.86 -15.69
C GLY A 341 -19.23 -15.53 -14.52
N ASN A 342 -19.90 -16.54 -13.95
CA ASN A 342 -20.85 -16.39 -12.83
C ASN A 342 -20.25 -16.77 -11.47
N ILE A 343 -18.94 -17.04 -11.38
CA ILE A 343 -18.29 -17.47 -10.14
C ILE A 343 -17.15 -16.51 -9.81
N THR A 344 -17.18 -15.97 -8.59
CA THR A 344 -16.09 -15.13 -8.10
C THR A 344 -14.88 -15.96 -7.71
N GLN A 345 -13.69 -15.34 -7.78
CA GLN A 345 -12.47 -15.93 -7.27
C GLN A 345 -12.63 -16.52 -5.86
N LEU A 346 -13.27 -15.78 -4.96
CA LEU A 346 -13.54 -16.20 -3.59
C LEU A 346 -14.47 -17.42 -3.49
N GLN A 347 -15.52 -17.49 -4.31
CA GLN A 347 -16.43 -18.63 -4.32
C GLN A 347 -15.72 -19.91 -4.77
N ARG A 348 -14.75 -19.81 -5.69
CA ARG A 348 -13.90 -20.95 -6.08
C ARG A 348 -13.08 -21.45 -4.90
N TYR A 349 -12.54 -20.54 -4.09
CA TYR A 349 -11.75 -20.91 -2.92
C TYR A 349 -12.59 -21.60 -1.86
N TYR A 350 -13.81 -21.10 -1.64
CA TYR A 350 -14.78 -21.76 -0.77
C TYR A 350 -15.07 -23.19 -1.24
N ASN A 351 -15.36 -23.36 -2.54
CA ASN A 351 -15.64 -24.68 -3.13
C ASN A 351 -14.43 -25.62 -3.00
N TYR A 352 -13.22 -25.10 -3.20
CA TYR A 352 -11.98 -25.87 -3.04
C TYR A 352 -11.81 -26.36 -1.60
N VAL A 353 -12.01 -25.51 -0.58
CA VAL A 353 -11.92 -25.91 0.83
C VAL A 353 -13.00 -26.94 1.20
N GLU A 354 -14.21 -26.81 0.65
CA GLU A 354 -15.25 -27.83 0.82
C GLU A 354 -14.87 -29.17 0.18
N CYS A 355 -14.18 -29.17 -0.97
CA CYS A 355 -13.60 -30.38 -1.55
C CYS A 355 -12.51 -30.98 -0.63
N LEU A 356 -11.60 -30.17 -0.09
CA LEU A 356 -10.58 -30.63 0.87
C LEU A 356 -11.20 -31.28 2.11
N LYS A 357 -12.27 -30.69 2.67
CA LYS A 357 -13.02 -31.28 3.79
C LYS A 357 -13.60 -32.64 3.42
N LYS A 358 -14.21 -32.77 2.24
CA LYS A 358 -14.75 -34.06 1.76
C LYS A 358 -13.66 -35.11 1.57
N GLU A 359 -12.52 -34.75 1.00
CA GLU A 359 -11.39 -35.67 0.81
C GLU A 359 -10.81 -36.15 2.14
N GLU A 360 -10.60 -35.25 3.09
CA GLU A 360 -10.12 -35.59 4.42
C GLU A 360 -11.12 -36.47 5.18
N GLN A 361 -12.42 -36.17 5.06
CA GLN A 361 -13.51 -36.97 5.60
C GLN A 361 -13.50 -38.39 5.02
N ASN A 362 -13.37 -38.51 3.70
CA ASN A 362 -13.29 -39.81 3.02
C ASN A 362 -12.06 -40.61 3.46
N ARG A 363 -10.91 -39.95 3.66
CA ARG A 363 -9.70 -40.59 4.18
C ARG A 363 -9.90 -41.12 5.60
N LEU A 364 -10.53 -40.34 6.47
CA LEU A 364 -10.86 -40.74 7.84
C LEU A 364 -11.88 -41.88 7.88
N ASN A 365 -12.92 -41.83 7.06
CA ASN A 365 -13.92 -42.92 6.93
C ASN A 365 -13.25 -44.25 6.55
N ARG A 366 -12.37 -44.25 5.53
CA ARG A 366 -11.61 -45.44 5.13
C ARG A 366 -10.69 -45.95 6.24
N TYR A 367 -10.12 -45.04 7.04
CA TYR A 367 -9.29 -45.41 8.17
C TYR A 367 -10.12 -46.02 9.32
N GLU A 368 -11.29 -45.45 9.60
CA GLU A 368 -12.27 -45.99 10.56
C GLU A 368 -12.70 -47.41 10.18
N GLU A 369 -13.07 -47.64 8.90
CA GLU A 369 -13.44 -48.96 8.39
C GLU A 369 -12.32 -49.99 8.60
N LYS A 370 -11.07 -49.61 8.30
CA LYS A 370 -9.89 -50.47 8.53
C LYS A 370 -9.66 -50.77 10.01
N LEU A 371 -9.90 -49.80 10.90
CA LEU A 371 -9.79 -50.01 12.34
C LEU A 371 -10.90 -50.94 12.85
N LYS A 372 -12.12 -50.77 12.34
CA LYS A 372 -13.29 -51.58 12.71
C LYS A 372 -13.12 -53.04 12.31
N ASP A 373 -12.67 -53.31 11.08
CA ASP A 373 -12.36 -54.68 10.63
C ASP A 373 -11.27 -55.35 11.50
N LYS A 374 -10.21 -54.61 11.86
CA LYS A 374 -9.18 -55.11 12.78
C LYS A 374 -9.74 -55.39 14.18
N TYR A 375 -10.57 -54.50 14.70
CA TYR A 375 -11.23 -54.65 15.98
C TYR A 375 -12.12 -55.90 16.01
N ASP A 376 -13.01 -56.05 15.02
CA ASP A 376 -13.95 -57.16 14.93
C ASP A 376 -13.22 -58.51 14.80
N LYS A 377 -12.15 -58.57 13.99
CA LYS A 377 -11.27 -59.74 13.88
C LYS A 377 -10.63 -60.08 15.23
N ARG A 378 -10.07 -59.10 15.93
CA ARG A 378 -9.38 -59.32 17.22
C ARG A 378 -10.37 -59.73 18.32
N LYS A 379 -11.56 -59.13 18.35
CA LYS A 379 -12.64 -59.47 19.27
C LYS A 379 -13.16 -60.88 19.03
N LYS A 380 -13.35 -61.29 17.77
CA LYS A 380 -13.72 -62.66 17.41
C LYS A 380 -12.65 -63.68 17.83
N GLN A 381 -11.37 -63.37 17.63
CA GLN A 381 -10.25 -64.20 18.09
C GLN A 381 -10.25 -64.36 19.61
N TYR A 382 -10.43 -63.27 20.35
CA TYR A 382 -10.49 -63.29 21.81
C TYR A 382 -11.69 -64.09 22.33
N ASN A 383 -12.89 -63.86 21.80
CA ASN A 383 -14.12 -64.55 22.20
C ASN A 383 -14.12 -66.05 21.84
N GLY A 384 -13.31 -66.47 20.86
CA GLY A 384 -13.15 -67.87 20.48
C GLY A 384 -12.22 -68.68 21.40
N LEU A 385 -11.57 -68.04 22.38
CA LEU A 385 -10.73 -68.72 23.37
C LEU A 385 -11.57 -69.36 24.48
N SER A 386 -11.13 -70.51 25.00
CA SER A 386 -11.74 -71.12 26.19
C SER A 386 -11.53 -70.24 27.43
N ASP A 387 -12.42 -70.37 28.42
CA ASP A 387 -12.37 -69.56 29.66
C ASP A 387 -11.02 -69.67 30.39
N ILE A 388 -10.42 -70.88 30.40
CA ILE A 388 -9.10 -71.14 30.98
C ILE A 388 -8.00 -70.37 30.22
N ALA A 389 -8.10 -70.26 28.90
CA ALA A 389 -7.14 -69.52 28.08
C ALA A 389 -7.29 -68.00 28.23
N GLN A 390 -8.52 -67.51 28.45
CA GLN A 390 -8.79 -66.10 28.71
C GLN A 390 -8.29 -65.63 30.10
N GLN A 391 -8.26 -66.53 31.10
CA GLN A 391 -7.82 -66.22 32.46
C GLN A 391 -6.30 -66.29 32.68
N LYS A 392 -5.52 -66.82 31.71
CA LYS A 392 -4.08 -67.05 31.85
C LYS A 392 -3.28 -65.74 31.64
N LYS A 393 -2.69 -65.22 32.72
CA LYS A 393 -1.80 -64.02 32.69
C LYS A 393 -0.51 -64.29 31.90
N GLY A 394 -0.06 -63.30 31.13
CA GLY A 394 1.16 -63.32 30.32
C GLY A 394 1.03 -64.01 28.96
N GLY A 395 -0.17 -64.50 28.59
CA GLY A 395 -0.42 -65.22 27.34
C GLY A 395 -0.97 -64.34 26.21
N TRP A 396 -1.15 -64.95 25.02
CA TRP A 396 -1.71 -64.29 23.84
C TRP A 396 -3.10 -63.64 24.09
N ALA A 397 -3.90 -64.20 25.00
CA ALA A 397 -5.21 -63.67 25.38
C ALA A 397 -5.13 -62.27 26.01
N GLU A 398 -4.17 -62.03 26.92
CA GLU A 398 -3.97 -60.73 27.56
C GLU A 398 -3.48 -59.68 26.54
N ARG A 399 -2.59 -60.10 25.62
CA ARG A 399 -2.15 -59.24 24.51
C ARG A 399 -3.31 -58.83 23.60
N TRP A 400 -4.19 -59.78 23.26
CA TRP A 400 -5.37 -59.50 22.44
C TRP A 400 -6.36 -58.59 23.16
N LYS A 401 -6.57 -58.79 24.46
CA LYS A 401 -7.39 -57.90 25.29
C LYS A 401 -6.85 -56.46 25.27
N ASN A 402 -5.54 -56.28 25.43
CA ASN A 402 -4.92 -54.96 25.35
C ASN A 402 -5.04 -54.33 23.96
N ASP A 403 -4.86 -55.12 22.90
CA ASP A 403 -5.04 -54.65 21.52
C ASP A 403 -6.48 -54.20 21.23
N ILE A 404 -7.48 -54.91 21.76
CA ILE A 404 -8.89 -54.52 21.67
C ILE A 404 -9.10 -53.13 22.29
N VAL A 405 -8.60 -52.91 23.51
CA VAL A 405 -8.71 -51.61 24.20
C VAL A 405 -8.02 -50.50 23.39
N ILE A 406 -6.85 -50.76 22.82
CA ILE A 406 -6.13 -49.78 21.98
C ILE A 406 -6.94 -49.47 20.71
N LEU A 407 -7.52 -50.48 20.06
CA LEU A 407 -8.32 -50.31 18.84
C LEU A 407 -9.63 -49.57 19.13
N GLU A 408 -10.29 -49.83 20.25
CA GLU A 408 -11.47 -49.09 20.70
C GLU A 408 -11.16 -47.61 20.87
N LYS A 409 -10.08 -47.29 21.59
CA LYS A 409 -9.65 -45.90 21.78
C LYS A 409 -9.31 -45.21 20.46
N LYS A 410 -8.65 -45.91 19.53
CA LYS A 410 -8.35 -45.37 18.18
C LYS A 410 -9.62 -45.13 17.36
N LEU A 411 -10.60 -46.03 17.44
CA LEU A 411 -11.90 -45.86 16.78
C LEU A 411 -12.64 -44.65 17.32
N GLU A 412 -12.70 -44.51 18.65
CA GLU A 412 -13.33 -43.38 19.32
C GLU A 412 -12.70 -42.04 18.91
N VAL A 413 -11.36 -41.94 18.94
CA VAL A 413 -10.63 -40.76 18.48
C VAL A 413 -10.89 -40.47 16.99
N THR A 414 -10.94 -41.50 16.15
CA THR A 414 -11.20 -41.33 14.71
C THR A 414 -12.61 -40.81 14.44
N LYS A 415 -13.62 -41.35 15.14
CA LYS A 415 -15.01 -40.87 15.07
C LYS A 415 -15.14 -39.42 15.53
N SER A 416 -14.50 -39.09 16.66
CA SER A 416 -14.47 -37.71 17.16
C SER A 416 -13.81 -36.75 16.14
N ASN A 417 -12.72 -37.16 15.50
CA ASN A 417 -12.07 -36.36 14.45
C ASN A 417 -12.96 -36.16 13.22
N ILE A 418 -13.73 -37.18 12.83
CA ILE A 418 -14.73 -37.09 11.76
C ILE A 418 -15.82 -36.06 12.11
N GLU A 419 -16.37 -36.11 13.32
CA GLU A 419 -17.39 -35.16 13.77
C GLU A 419 -16.84 -33.73 13.87
N LYS A 420 -15.62 -33.57 14.38
CA LYS A 420 -14.91 -32.28 14.38
C LYS A 420 -14.73 -31.74 12.96
N LEU A 421 -14.32 -32.57 12.00
CA LEU A 421 -14.11 -32.13 10.62
C LEU A 421 -15.42 -31.66 9.96
N LYS A 422 -16.53 -32.36 10.21
CA LYS A 422 -17.86 -31.97 9.70
C LYS A 422 -18.35 -30.65 10.26
N SER A 423 -18.01 -30.35 11.52
CA SER A 423 -18.39 -29.10 12.19
C SER A 423 -17.45 -27.93 11.87
N ARG A 424 -16.35 -28.16 11.15
CA ARG A 424 -15.44 -27.06 10.79
C ARG A 424 -16.11 -26.06 9.86
N GLU A 425 -16.12 -24.81 10.30
CA GLU A 425 -16.60 -23.69 9.49
C GLU A 425 -15.56 -23.27 8.47
N VAL A 426 -16.04 -22.74 7.34
CA VAL A 426 -15.21 -22.13 6.29
C VAL A 426 -15.51 -20.64 6.30
N ILE A 427 -14.49 -19.84 6.59
CA ILE A 427 -14.60 -18.40 6.80
C ILE A 427 -13.80 -17.70 5.71
N GLY A 428 -14.50 -16.92 4.88
CA GLY A 428 -13.87 -16.07 3.88
C GLY A 428 -13.58 -14.68 4.44
N VAL A 429 -12.39 -14.16 4.16
CA VAL A 429 -11.91 -12.84 4.58
C VAL A 429 -11.27 -12.14 3.40
N VAL A 430 -11.62 -10.87 3.19
CA VAL A 430 -10.92 -9.97 2.28
C VAL A 430 -10.10 -9.01 3.13
N LEU A 431 -8.78 -9.10 3.01
CA LEU A 431 -7.82 -8.22 3.64
C LEU A 431 -7.48 -7.07 2.69
N TYR A 432 -7.69 -5.83 3.10
CA TYR A 432 -7.57 -4.67 2.21
C TYR A 432 -6.99 -3.44 2.94
N PRO A 433 -6.27 -2.56 2.24
CA PRO A 433 -5.85 -1.27 2.75
C PRO A 433 -7.03 -0.35 3.06
N ASP A 434 -6.91 0.49 4.07
CA ASP A 434 -7.94 1.45 4.48
C ASP A 434 -8.25 2.49 3.38
N TYR A 435 -7.30 2.73 2.47
CA TYR A 435 -7.51 3.57 1.29
C TYR A 435 -8.29 2.88 0.17
N ASN A 436 -8.55 1.58 0.28
CA ASN A 436 -9.45 0.84 -0.58
C ASN A 436 -10.82 0.74 0.11
N LYS A 437 -11.90 0.91 -0.65
CA LYS A 437 -13.27 0.70 -0.17
C LYS A 437 -13.81 -0.61 -0.76
N PRO A 438 -13.70 -1.74 -0.05
CA PRO A 438 -14.08 -3.04 -0.58
C PRO A 438 -15.58 -3.15 -0.78
N ASP A 439 -16.41 -2.30 -0.16
CA ASP A 439 -17.86 -2.29 -0.38
C ASP A 439 -18.20 -2.13 -1.86
N GLU A 440 -17.51 -1.26 -2.61
CA GLU A 440 -17.80 -1.03 -4.02
C GLU A 440 -17.19 -2.09 -4.96
N VAL A 441 -16.04 -2.68 -4.60
CA VAL A 441 -15.45 -3.83 -5.31
C VAL A 441 -16.29 -5.10 -5.09
N LEU A 442 -16.78 -5.29 -3.87
CA LEU A 442 -17.60 -6.42 -3.50
C LEU A 442 -19.05 -6.26 -3.98
N LEU A 443 -19.61 -5.05 -4.11
CA LEU A 443 -20.98 -4.82 -4.62
C LEU A 443 -21.25 -5.46 -6.00
N LYS A 444 -20.21 -5.80 -6.78
CA LYS A 444 -20.30 -6.55 -8.04
C LYS A 444 -20.47 -8.07 -7.87
N ILE A 445 -20.51 -8.56 -6.62
CA ILE A 445 -20.57 -9.97 -6.26
C ILE A 445 -21.90 -10.22 -5.57
N ASP A 446 -22.77 -11.06 -6.14
CA ASP A 446 -24.10 -11.35 -5.56
C ASP A 446 -24.06 -12.01 -4.16
N ASP A 447 -22.87 -12.39 -3.69
CA ASP A 447 -22.62 -13.13 -2.44
C ASP A 447 -21.77 -12.35 -1.40
N VAL A 448 -21.70 -11.01 -1.49
CA VAL A 448 -20.90 -10.13 -0.57
C VAL A 448 -21.06 -10.48 0.90
N ASN A 449 -22.29 -10.83 1.30
CA ASN A 449 -22.66 -11.04 2.70
C ASN A 449 -21.99 -12.28 3.32
N LYS A 450 -21.32 -13.12 2.53
CA LYS A 450 -20.58 -14.30 3.03
C LYS A 450 -19.13 -14.00 3.41
N TYR A 451 -18.58 -12.84 3.04
CA TYR A 451 -17.17 -12.52 3.24
C TYR A 451 -16.98 -11.43 4.29
N ASN A 452 -16.03 -11.66 5.18
CA ASN A 452 -15.67 -10.72 6.23
C ASN A 452 -14.63 -9.72 5.69
N LYS A 453 -14.78 -8.44 6.01
CA LYS A 453 -13.94 -7.36 5.48
C LYS A 453 -12.97 -6.91 6.56
N LEU A 454 -11.70 -7.26 6.39
CA LEU A 454 -10.64 -6.96 7.34
C LEU A 454 -9.73 -5.83 6.82
N PRO A 455 -9.91 -4.58 7.28
CA PRO A 455 -8.98 -3.51 6.95
C PRO A 455 -7.65 -3.70 7.69
N TYR A 456 -6.54 -3.33 7.06
CA TYR A 456 -5.21 -3.40 7.67
C TYR A 456 -5.12 -2.62 8.99
N SER A 457 -5.84 -1.50 9.14
CA SER A 457 -5.84 -0.76 10.41
C SER A 457 -6.35 -1.56 11.60
N LYS A 458 -7.24 -2.54 11.39
CA LYS A 458 -7.73 -3.40 12.49
C LYS A 458 -6.62 -4.32 13.00
N ILE A 459 -5.83 -4.90 12.10
CA ILE A 459 -4.66 -5.70 12.47
C ILE A 459 -3.61 -4.79 13.14
N TYR A 460 -3.27 -3.68 12.49
CA TYR A 460 -2.22 -2.77 12.96
C TYR A 460 -2.50 -2.22 14.36
N ASN A 461 -3.70 -1.67 14.59
CA ASN A 461 -4.06 -1.11 15.88
C ASN A 461 -4.11 -2.19 16.96
N TRP A 462 -4.64 -3.37 16.64
CA TRP A 462 -4.67 -4.47 17.59
C TRP A 462 -3.26 -4.93 18.00
N LEU A 463 -2.34 -5.06 17.03
CA LEU A 463 -0.95 -5.44 17.28
C LEU A 463 -0.21 -4.39 18.12
N LYS A 464 -0.49 -3.09 17.90
CA LYS A 464 0.10 -2.00 18.70
C LYS A 464 -0.17 -2.20 20.19
N ASP A 465 -1.37 -2.63 20.53
CA ASP A 465 -1.81 -2.77 21.93
C ASP A 465 -1.48 -4.14 22.51
N ASN A 466 -1.49 -5.20 21.70
CA ASN A 466 -1.39 -6.59 22.16
C ASN A 466 -0.06 -7.29 21.88
N ALA A 467 0.80 -6.72 21.02
CA ALA A 467 2.05 -7.35 20.59
C ALA A 467 3.29 -6.56 21.01
N LYS A 468 3.21 -5.71 22.05
CA LYS A 468 4.33 -4.86 22.51
C LYS A 468 5.62 -5.63 22.75
N ASP A 469 5.54 -6.78 23.42
CA ASP A 469 6.70 -7.63 23.69
C ASP A 469 7.29 -8.21 22.39
N THR A 470 6.44 -8.67 21.47
CA THR A 470 6.88 -9.19 20.16
C THR A 470 7.52 -8.09 19.32
N LEU A 471 6.92 -6.89 19.31
CA LEU A 471 7.45 -5.71 18.60
C LEU A 471 8.78 -5.23 19.17
N SER A 472 9.01 -5.42 20.47
CA SER A 472 10.26 -5.04 21.13
C SER A 472 11.37 -6.08 20.94
N ASN A 473 11.02 -7.36 20.81
CA ASN A 473 11.99 -8.46 20.81
C ASN A 473 12.27 -9.09 19.42
N ASP A 474 11.41 -8.88 18.42
CA ASP A 474 11.63 -9.37 17.04
C ASP A 474 11.66 -8.20 16.05
N ALA A 475 12.87 -7.82 15.65
CA ALA A 475 13.10 -6.76 14.66
C ALA A 475 12.41 -7.05 13.31
N ASN A 476 12.31 -8.32 12.89
CA ASN A 476 11.61 -8.66 11.64
C ASN A 476 10.10 -8.48 11.78
N PHE A 477 9.53 -8.81 12.95
CA PHE A 477 8.11 -8.56 13.23
C PHE A 477 7.82 -7.06 13.32
N LYS A 478 8.71 -6.28 13.95
CA LYS A 478 8.63 -4.81 13.99
C LYS A 478 8.69 -4.22 12.57
N ALA A 479 9.59 -4.72 11.72
CA ALA A 479 9.67 -4.32 10.31
C ALA A 479 8.37 -4.61 9.55
N PHE A 480 7.80 -5.80 9.73
CA PHE A 480 6.50 -6.16 9.14
C PHE A 480 5.35 -5.29 9.64
N TYR A 481 5.30 -5.02 10.95
CA TYR A 481 4.34 -4.11 11.56
C TYR A 481 4.44 -2.69 10.98
N ASN A 482 5.66 -2.16 10.85
CA ASN A 482 5.90 -0.84 10.26
C ASN A 482 5.51 -0.81 8.77
N ALA A 483 5.80 -1.88 8.04
CA ALA A 483 5.38 -2.04 6.65
C ALA A 483 3.85 -2.05 6.51
N MET A 484 3.12 -2.59 7.48
CA MET A 484 1.65 -2.59 7.48
C MET A 484 1.05 -1.19 7.66
N LYS A 485 1.73 -0.28 8.38
CA LYS A 485 1.27 1.10 8.65
C LYS A 485 0.86 1.83 7.37
N GLN A 486 1.55 1.62 6.26
CA GLN A 486 1.23 2.29 4.99
C GLN A 486 -0.18 1.94 4.47
N HIS A 487 -0.71 0.77 4.84
CA HIS A 487 -2.04 0.32 4.42
C HIS A 487 -3.14 0.77 5.38
N THR A 488 -2.81 1.47 6.47
CA THR A 488 -3.79 1.97 7.44
C THR A 488 -4.21 3.42 7.13
N PHE A 489 -3.56 4.07 6.17
CA PHE A 489 -3.94 5.42 5.77
C PHE A 489 -5.25 5.39 5.01
N LYS A 490 -6.10 6.40 5.27
CA LYS A 490 -7.39 6.54 4.62
C LYS A 490 -7.26 6.85 3.13
N TYR A 491 -6.13 7.43 2.72
CA TYR A 491 -5.86 7.79 1.32
C TYR A 491 -4.46 7.36 0.90
N ARG A 492 -4.32 6.81 -0.32
CA ARG A 492 -3.02 6.38 -0.86
C ARG A 492 -2.03 7.55 -1.01
N SER A 493 -2.54 8.74 -1.33
CA SER A 493 -1.73 9.96 -1.43
C SER A 493 -1.16 10.39 -0.07
N GLU A 494 -1.93 10.22 1.00
CA GLU A 494 -1.50 10.49 2.38
C GLU A 494 -0.35 9.56 2.79
N SER A 495 -0.47 8.26 2.53
CA SER A 495 0.61 7.30 2.82
C SER A 495 1.93 7.65 2.14
N LEU A 496 1.88 8.06 0.87
CA LEU A 496 3.08 8.42 0.11
C LEU A 496 3.71 9.71 0.62
N TYR A 497 2.88 10.70 0.97
CA TYR A 497 3.33 11.96 1.57
C TYR A 497 4.07 11.71 2.88
N GLU A 498 3.48 10.90 3.77
CA GLU A 498 4.08 10.56 5.06
C GLU A 498 5.36 9.72 4.90
N GLU A 499 5.43 8.76 3.97
CA GLU A 499 6.66 8.01 3.65
C GLU A 499 7.80 8.97 3.27
N MET A 500 7.53 9.94 2.42
CA MET A 500 8.53 10.91 1.98
C MET A 500 8.93 11.92 3.05
N LYS A 501 7.96 12.34 3.86
CA LYS A 501 8.21 13.18 5.03
C LYS A 501 9.12 12.47 6.02
N GLU A 502 8.85 11.20 6.33
CA GLU A 502 9.67 10.38 7.24
C GLU A 502 11.11 10.27 6.73
N ILE A 503 11.33 9.92 5.44
CA ILE A 503 12.67 9.81 4.85
C ILE A 503 13.41 11.15 4.92
N PHE A 504 12.73 12.25 4.60
CA PHE A 504 13.35 13.57 4.61
C PHE A 504 13.73 14.02 6.04
N PHE A 505 12.85 13.74 7.00
CA PHE A 505 13.07 14.09 8.41
C PHE A 505 14.22 13.28 9.01
N SER A 506 14.28 11.97 8.74
CA SER A 506 15.41 11.12 9.16
C SER A 506 16.74 11.68 8.63
N ARG A 507 16.79 12.06 7.35
CA ARG A 507 18.00 12.64 6.75
C ARG A 507 18.45 13.93 7.43
N ILE A 508 17.50 14.82 7.75
CA ILE A 508 17.80 16.07 8.47
C ILE A 508 18.28 15.76 9.89
N LYS A 509 17.64 14.82 10.59
CA LYS A 509 18.02 14.42 11.94
C LYS A 509 19.45 13.88 11.99
N GLU A 510 19.79 12.92 11.12
CA GLU A 510 21.16 12.38 10.96
C GLU A 510 22.20 13.51 10.87
N LEU A 511 21.96 14.46 9.96
CA LEU A 511 22.89 15.56 9.69
C LEU A 511 22.92 16.62 10.80
N SER A 512 21.84 16.74 11.58
CA SER A 512 21.79 17.64 12.73
C SER A 512 22.58 17.11 13.93
N ILE A 513 22.65 15.79 14.11
CA ILE A 513 23.40 15.12 15.19
C ILE A 513 24.91 15.10 14.90
N MET A 514 25.30 15.10 13.62
CA MET A 514 26.71 15.18 13.19
C MET A 514 27.35 16.58 13.34
N LYS A 515 26.68 17.53 14.00
CA LYS A 515 27.22 18.85 14.38
C LYS A 515 27.97 18.76 15.70
#